data_AF-A0A7C4TAE7-F1
#
_entry.id   AF-A0A7C4TAE7-F1
#
_cell.length_a   1.000
_cell.length_b   1.000
_cell.length_c   1.000
_cell.angle_alpha   90.00
_cell.angle_beta   90.00
_cell.angle_gamma   90.00
#
_symmetry.space_group_name_H-M   'P 1'
#
loop_
_entity.id
_entity.type
_entity.pdbx_description
1 polymer ?
#
loop_
_entity_poly.entity_id
_entity_poly.type
_entity_poly.pdbx_seq_one_letter_code
_entity_poly.pdbx_strand_id
1 'polypeptide(L)'
;MLTDVKKVFLSFTFAVLISLVVLSRSQAQENTFGYSPRVEGVSDKTILDEITEISDAFALQNSGIITSMSLLKKVMDSDSSKIKKVLRSHGYYNSAVDIEIKELHDTVEAVFQINTGNRYVFDEIELHIKDQREELIKDLVQVLERCGIKKGKPCSTQVILEAKKMLLSHLTGVGYPFPQILDEQYIVDHTKDAMDIRYEIDPGPKAHFGRLILTGVTNTKPEYIERLLPWKKGELYSDRKLELFKKNLYETNLFSMINLNTAQKVNEDSSIDIILEVTEKKHKSITWGISYRSYEGPGITTGWENRNLFGGSEKLALNIGFLQDTHYQRLDFKKPFFLNNDQDLLLFLENRKEDYESYDSTSLTAKALINVHQWKGLTLSYGISDKQSHVEEIVRSYRYNLISTPIRLAKYEVDNLLNPKKGIKLSLDLYPSYLVDEGKEFLKAIWGGSTYLPLLREKDLILALRGNMGIIGGLTRDSVPMDERLFAGGDQSVRGYEYQSLGELSQDKPVGGNALFEFNSELRKGIKENMGLCLFLDGGSVYKSYPLDGSSALRYGAGIGLRFFTPLGPIRFDVATPLNRRPDKDRIFAIYFNVGQTF
;
A
#
# COMPACT_ATOMS: atom_id res chain seq x y z
N MET A 1 -9.44 32.44 31.60
CA MET A 1 -8.08 32.29 32.18
C MET A 1 -7.18 31.78 31.06
N LEU A 2 -6.37 32.69 30.50
CA LEU A 2 -5.17 32.46 29.69
C LEU A 2 -5.27 31.57 28.42
N THR A 3 -5.87 32.11 27.35
CA THR A 3 -5.49 31.78 25.95
C THR A 3 -5.93 32.90 25.00
N ASP A 4 -5.41 34.12 25.15
CA ASP A 4 -5.55 35.16 24.11
C ASP A 4 -4.39 36.17 24.05
N VAL A 5 -3.25 35.85 24.69
CA VAL A 5 -2.13 36.80 24.83
C VAL A 5 -1.00 36.56 23.80
N LYS A 6 -1.05 35.49 22.99
CA LYS A 6 -0.02 35.25 21.95
C LYS A 6 -0.35 35.77 20.56
N LYS A 7 -1.59 36.16 20.25
CA LYS A 7 -1.95 36.77 18.95
C LYS A 7 -1.83 38.29 18.91
N VAL A 8 -1.81 38.97 20.06
CA VAL A 8 -1.71 40.44 20.12
C VAL A 8 -0.24 40.91 20.14
N PHE A 9 0.70 40.08 20.58
CA PHE A 9 2.12 40.44 20.62
C PHE A 9 2.87 40.31 19.28
N LEU A 10 2.31 39.62 18.29
CA LEU A 10 2.92 39.52 16.94
C LEU A 10 2.44 40.63 16.00
N SER A 11 1.27 41.22 16.25
CA SER A 11 0.75 42.34 15.46
C SER A 11 1.33 43.69 15.90
N PHE A 12 1.81 43.81 17.14
CA PHE A 12 2.35 45.09 17.64
C PHE A 12 3.83 45.31 17.29
N THR A 13 4.64 44.26 17.15
CA THR A 13 6.03 44.37 16.65
C THR A 13 6.10 44.63 15.14
N PHE A 14 5.06 44.24 14.38
CA PHE A 14 4.98 44.54 12.94
C PHE A 14 4.47 45.97 12.67
N ALA A 15 3.58 46.49 13.52
CA ALA A 15 3.06 47.85 13.39
C ALA A 15 4.09 48.94 13.77
N VAL A 16 4.96 48.67 14.74
CA VAL A 16 5.97 49.65 15.19
C VAL A 16 7.14 49.79 14.20
N LEU A 17 7.48 48.74 13.45
CA LEU A 17 8.48 48.85 12.37
C LEU A 17 7.96 49.61 11.14
N ILE A 18 6.64 49.61 10.90
CA ILE A 18 6.02 50.37 9.79
C ILE A 18 5.88 51.86 10.16
N SER A 19 5.67 52.20 11.44
CA SER A 19 5.55 53.59 11.88
C SER A 19 6.87 54.37 11.93
N LEU A 20 8.03 53.69 12.02
CA LEU A 20 9.34 54.35 12.05
C LEU A 20 9.93 54.66 10.67
N VAL A 21 9.28 54.23 9.58
CA VAL A 21 9.67 54.60 8.20
C VAL A 21 8.95 55.88 7.71
N VAL A 22 7.97 56.40 8.46
CA VAL A 22 7.13 57.54 8.03
C VAL A 22 7.62 58.91 8.51
N LEU A 23 8.68 58.99 9.32
CA LEU A 23 9.22 60.26 9.84
C LEU A 23 10.72 60.45 9.57
N SER A 24 11.10 60.32 8.30
CA SER A 24 12.18 61.13 7.72
C SER A 24 12.07 61.06 6.19
N ARG A 25 11.21 61.90 5.61
CA ARG A 25 11.32 62.26 4.20
C ARG A 25 12.64 63.01 3.99
N SER A 26 13.72 62.27 3.76
CA SER A 26 14.66 62.70 2.73
C SER A 26 14.14 62.15 1.40
N GLN A 27 14.12 62.97 0.37
CA GLN A 27 13.72 62.56 -0.97
C GLN A 27 14.71 61.52 -1.50
N ALA A 28 14.32 60.25 -1.45
CA ALA A 28 14.78 59.25 -2.40
C ALA A 28 13.51 58.66 -3.04
N GLN A 29 13.21 59.10 -4.25
CA GLN A 29 12.14 58.55 -5.07
C GLN A 29 12.60 57.17 -5.54
N GLU A 30 12.36 56.11 -4.75
CA GLU A 30 12.62 54.74 -5.21
C GLU A 30 11.54 54.36 -6.23
N ASN A 31 11.89 54.41 -7.51
CA ASN A 31 11.08 53.85 -8.58
C ASN A 31 10.88 52.35 -8.31
N THR A 32 9.63 51.92 -8.22
CA THR A 32 9.23 50.51 -8.11
C THR A 32 9.10 49.92 -9.51
N PHE A 33 9.75 48.80 -9.80
CA PHE A 33 9.80 48.18 -11.14
C PHE A 33 9.58 46.66 -11.07
N GLY A 34 9.11 46.06 -12.18
CA GLY A 34 9.07 44.61 -12.33
C GLY A 34 10.47 44.04 -12.62
N TYR A 35 10.80 42.88 -12.05
CA TYR A 35 12.09 42.22 -12.30
C TYR A 35 11.91 40.74 -12.69
N SER A 36 12.92 40.20 -13.36
CA SER A 36 13.01 38.78 -13.72
C SER A 36 14.33 38.18 -13.21
N PRO A 37 14.30 37.35 -12.16
CA PRO A 37 15.45 36.61 -11.69
C PRO A 37 15.83 35.49 -12.67
N ARG A 38 17.13 35.25 -12.84
CA ARG A 38 17.66 34.17 -13.67
C ARG A 38 18.95 33.61 -13.06
N VAL A 39 19.17 32.31 -13.26
CA VAL A 39 20.43 31.65 -12.90
C VAL A 39 21.18 31.30 -14.19
N GLU A 40 22.47 31.65 -14.24
CA GLU A 40 23.37 31.28 -15.32
C GLU A 40 24.57 30.50 -14.76
N GLY A 41 25.12 29.56 -15.55
CA GLY A 41 26.32 28.79 -15.19
C GLY A 41 26.10 27.48 -14.40
N VAL A 42 24.85 27.04 -14.22
CA VAL A 42 24.50 25.70 -13.71
C VAL A 42 23.76 24.92 -14.80
N SER A 43 24.25 23.73 -15.15
CA SER A 43 23.63 22.86 -16.16
C SER A 43 22.82 21.70 -15.56
N ASP A 44 23.03 21.36 -14.29
CA ASP A 44 22.28 20.31 -13.60
C ASP A 44 20.89 20.82 -13.21
N LYS A 45 19.85 20.18 -13.76
CA LYS A 45 18.45 20.56 -13.52
C LYS A 45 18.05 20.45 -12.04
N THR A 46 18.56 19.45 -11.32
CA THR A 46 18.23 19.21 -9.91
C THR A 46 18.71 20.39 -9.06
N ILE A 47 19.93 20.85 -9.31
CA ILE A 47 20.54 21.98 -8.61
C ILE A 47 19.80 23.28 -8.96
N LEU A 48 19.41 23.46 -10.23
CA LEU A 48 18.60 24.61 -10.66
C LEU A 48 17.24 24.67 -9.95
N ASP A 49 16.55 23.53 -9.86
CA ASP A 49 15.25 23.43 -9.20
C ASP A 49 15.39 23.76 -7.70
N GLU A 50 16.39 23.21 -7.00
CA GLU A 50 16.68 23.52 -5.60
C GLU A 50 17.04 25.00 -5.37
N ILE A 51 17.87 25.59 -6.24
CA ILE A 51 18.22 27.03 -6.17
C ILE A 51 16.96 27.90 -6.30
N THR A 52 16.08 27.55 -7.25
CA THR A 52 14.86 28.29 -7.52
C THR A 52 13.89 28.21 -6.33
N GLU A 53 13.81 27.04 -5.67
CA GLU A 53 12.94 26.81 -4.53
C GLU A 53 13.36 27.60 -3.27
N ILE A 54 14.66 27.70 -3.01
CA ILE A 54 15.18 28.37 -1.79
C ILE A 54 15.39 29.88 -1.93
N SER A 55 15.34 30.40 -3.16
CA SER A 55 15.64 31.80 -3.44
C SER A 55 14.41 32.67 -3.24
N ASP A 56 14.55 33.64 -2.34
CA ASP A 56 13.51 34.63 -2.07
C ASP A 56 13.26 35.53 -3.29
N ALA A 57 14.27 35.75 -4.14
CA ALA A 57 14.14 36.50 -5.39
C ALA A 57 13.14 35.84 -6.36
N PHE A 58 13.15 34.50 -6.50
CA PHE A 58 12.18 33.78 -7.32
C PHE A 58 10.79 33.73 -6.65
N ALA A 59 10.74 33.57 -5.32
CA ALA A 59 9.48 33.57 -4.58
C ALA A 59 8.74 34.93 -4.67
N LEU A 60 9.48 36.04 -4.54
CA LEU A 60 8.93 37.39 -4.60
C LEU A 60 8.40 37.75 -6.00
N GLN A 61 9.07 37.31 -7.07
CA GLN A 61 8.60 37.49 -8.45
C GLN A 61 7.21 36.84 -8.63
N ASN A 62 7.04 35.60 -8.16
CA ASN A 62 5.78 34.87 -8.27
C ASN A 62 4.63 35.49 -7.44
N SER A 63 4.97 36.26 -6.40
CA SER A 63 3.99 36.94 -5.53
C SER A 63 3.50 38.28 -6.07
N GLY A 64 4.09 38.80 -7.16
CA GLY A 64 3.71 40.08 -7.77
C GLY A 64 4.06 41.32 -6.95
N ILE A 65 4.90 41.19 -5.92
CA ILE A 65 5.35 42.30 -5.08
C ILE A 65 6.39 43.11 -5.87
N ILE A 66 6.14 44.42 -6.02
CA ILE A 66 7.06 45.33 -6.71
C ILE A 66 8.15 45.76 -5.72
N THR A 67 9.40 45.45 -6.05
CA THR A 67 10.57 45.59 -5.17
C THR A 67 11.32 46.88 -5.49
N SER A 68 11.86 47.59 -4.50
CA SER A 68 12.85 48.64 -4.75
C SER A 68 14.23 48.05 -5.05
N MET A 69 15.10 48.79 -5.76
CA MET A 69 16.46 48.33 -6.10
C MET A 69 17.27 47.93 -4.86
N SER A 70 17.13 48.66 -3.76
CA SER A 70 17.84 48.40 -2.50
C SER A 70 17.39 47.09 -1.85
N LEU A 71 16.08 46.82 -1.86
CA LEU A 71 15.51 45.59 -1.35
C LEU A 71 15.85 44.39 -2.24
N LEU A 72 15.78 44.53 -3.57
CA LEU A 72 16.16 43.47 -4.51
C LEU A 72 17.62 43.07 -4.32
N LYS A 73 18.54 44.05 -4.23
CA LYS A 73 19.95 43.80 -3.98
C LYS A 73 20.17 43.04 -2.67
N LYS A 74 19.50 43.46 -1.59
CA LYS A 74 19.59 42.80 -0.27
C LYS A 74 19.07 41.36 -0.30
N VAL A 75 17.98 41.11 -1.02
CA VAL A 75 17.43 39.76 -1.22
C VAL A 75 18.41 38.89 -2.01
N MET A 76 18.94 39.40 -3.13
CA MET A 76 19.91 38.67 -3.94
C MET A 76 21.20 38.37 -3.17
N ASP A 77 21.71 39.30 -2.36
CA ASP A 77 22.88 39.08 -1.50
C ASP A 77 22.63 37.96 -0.47
N SER A 78 21.42 37.91 0.10
CA SER A 78 21.00 36.84 1.00
C SER A 78 20.93 35.49 0.28
N ASP A 79 20.30 35.48 -0.90
CA ASP A 79 20.15 34.29 -1.72
C ASP A 79 21.48 33.75 -2.23
N SER A 80 22.45 34.61 -2.58
CA SER A 80 23.80 34.18 -2.97
C SER A 80 24.45 33.30 -1.89
N SER A 81 24.25 33.64 -0.61
CA SER A 81 24.73 32.82 0.51
C SER A 81 24.00 31.48 0.63
N LYS A 82 22.69 31.43 0.32
CA LYS A 82 21.90 30.19 0.31
C LYS A 82 22.28 29.29 -0.88
N ILE A 83 22.45 29.88 -2.06
CA ILE A 83 22.88 29.21 -3.29
C ILE A 83 24.26 28.58 -3.09
N LYS A 84 25.22 29.31 -2.49
CA LYS A 84 26.53 28.74 -2.13
C LYS A 84 26.41 27.52 -1.20
N LYS A 85 25.43 27.47 -0.30
CA LYS A 85 25.19 26.29 0.55
C LYS A 85 24.67 25.10 -0.24
N VAL A 86 23.77 25.31 -1.21
CA VAL A 86 23.30 24.26 -2.13
C VAL A 86 24.46 23.73 -2.97
N LEU A 87 25.24 24.62 -3.58
CA LEU A 87 26.40 24.20 -4.37
C LEU A 87 27.37 23.37 -3.52
N ARG A 88 27.64 23.78 -2.28
CA ARG A 88 28.44 23.00 -1.33
C ARG A 88 27.81 21.65 -0.99
N SER A 89 26.49 21.55 -0.81
CA SER A 89 25.84 20.27 -0.51
C SER A 89 25.92 19.27 -1.67
N HIS A 90 26.09 19.77 -2.89
CA HIS A 90 26.34 18.98 -4.10
C HIS A 90 27.84 18.73 -4.38
N GLY A 91 28.74 19.25 -3.55
CA GLY A 91 30.19 19.02 -3.65
C GLY A 91 30.98 20.13 -4.34
N TYR A 92 30.38 21.29 -4.60
CA TYR A 92 31.05 22.43 -5.23
C TYR A 92 31.54 23.42 -4.16
N TYR A 93 32.67 23.11 -3.51
CA TYR A 93 33.18 23.91 -2.39
C TYR A 93 33.89 25.20 -2.81
N ASN A 94 34.43 25.24 -4.04
CA ASN A 94 35.06 26.41 -4.67
C ASN A 94 34.08 27.25 -5.51
N SER A 95 32.77 27.07 -5.35
CA SER A 95 31.78 27.79 -6.17
C SER A 95 31.77 29.30 -5.87
N ALA A 96 31.71 30.11 -6.92
CA ALA A 96 31.44 31.54 -6.84
C ALA A 96 30.01 31.85 -7.32
N VAL A 97 29.38 32.83 -6.67
CA VAL A 97 28.03 33.30 -7.03
C VAL A 97 28.09 34.81 -7.03
N ASP A 98 28.10 35.38 -8.23
CA ASP A 98 28.09 36.81 -8.47
C ASP A 98 26.68 37.26 -8.85
N ILE A 99 26.36 38.51 -8.50
CA ILE A 99 25.05 39.11 -8.75
C ILE A 99 25.22 40.21 -9.79
N GLU A 100 24.49 40.09 -10.90
CA GLU A 100 24.44 41.09 -11.95
C GLU A 100 23.01 41.60 -12.08
N ILE A 101 22.82 42.92 -11.94
CA ILE A 101 21.51 43.55 -12.12
C ILE A 101 21.58 44.43 -13.36
N LYS A 102 20.76 44.14 -14.38
CA LYS A 102 20.67 44.91 -15.63
C LYS A 102 19.35 45.66 -15.67
N GLU A 103 19.42 46.98 -15.74
CA GLU A 103 18.25 47.81 -15.98
C GLU A 103 17.95 47.83 -17.49
N LEU A 104 16.82 47.23 -17.89
CA LEU A 104 16.23 47.35 -19.22
C LEU A 104 15.14 48.42 -19.18
N HIS A 105 14.75 48.95 -20.35
CA HIS A 105 13.88 50.12 -20.47
C HIS A 105 12.59 50.04 -19.61
N ASP A 106 11.96 48.85 -19.52
CA ASP A 106 10.71 48.64 -18.77
C ASP A 106 10.81 47.55 -17.67
N THR A 107 11.95 46.87 -17.52
CA THR A 107 12.13 45.75 -16.57
C THR A 107 13.56 45.67 -16.05
N VAL A 108 13.76 45.04 -14.88
CA VAL A 108 15.10 44.76 -14.35
C VAL A 108 15.40 43.27 -14.44
N GLU A 109 16.53 42.90 -15.03
CA GLU A 109 17.04 41.54 -14.97
C GLU A 109 17.96 41.35 -13.76
N ALA A 110 17.67 40.34 -12.95
CA ALA A 110 18.39 39.99 -11.74
C ALA A 110 19.09 38.64 -11.95
N VAL A 111 20.35 38.66 -12.38
CA VAL A 111 21.07 37.45 -12.79
C VAL A 111 22.02 36.99 -11.70
N PHE A 112 21.88 35.74 -11.26
CA PHE A 112 22.88 35.02 -10.48
C PHE A 112 23.86 34.35 -11.46
N GLN A 113 25.06 34.91 -11.57
CA GLN A 113 26.16 34.34 -12.34
C GLN A 113 26.91 33.33 -11.45
N ILE A 114 26.69 32.04 -11.71
CA ILE A 114 27.26 30.97 -10.90
C ILE A 114 28.44 30.35 -11.64
N ASN A 115 29.62 30.38 -11.02
CA ASN A 115 30.72 29.53 -11.40
C ASN A 115 30.80 28.38 -10.40
N THR A 116 30.39 27.18 -10.81
CA THR A 116 30.39 26.00 -9.93
C THR A 116 31.80 25.56 -9.55
N GLY A 117 32.81 25.88 -10.37
CA GLY A 117 34.15 25.31 -10.24
C GLY A 117 34.16 23.78 -10.42
N ASN A 118 35.24 23.14 -9.99
CA ASN A 118 35.36 21.69 -9.98
C ASN A 118 34.50 21.08 -8.87
N ARG A 119 33.94 19.91 -9.15
CA ARG A 119 33.22 19.12 -8.15
C ARG A 119 34.22 18.32 -7.33
N TYR A 120 34.15 18.45 -6.02
CA TYR A 120 35.08 17.80 -5.11
C TYR A 120 34.82 16.30 -5.06
N VAL A 121 35.88 15.52 -4.89
CA VAL A 121 35.82 14.07 -4.73
C VAL A 121 36.37 13.63 -3.38
N PHE A 122 35.91 12.48 -2.88
CA PHE A 122 36.52 11.89 -1.69
C PHE A 122 37.95 11.43 -2.04
N ASP A 123 38.94 11.72 -1.21
CA ASP A 123 40.32 11.25 -1.40
C ASP A 123 40.71 10.23 -0.33
N GLU A 124 40.90 10.66 0.92
CA GLU A 124 41.22 9.79 2.04
C GLU A 124 40.01 9.54 2.94
N ILE A 125 39.79 8.27 3.32
CA ILE A 125 38.70 7.84 4.20
C ILE A 125 39.32 7.02 5.32
N GLU A 126 39.46 7.64 6.49
CA GLU A 126 40.01 7.01 7.68
C GLU A 126 38.89 6.64 8.65
N LEU A 127 38.88 5.39 9.10
CA LEU A 127 37.93 4.89 10.08
C LEU A 127 38.70 4.28 11.24
N HIS A 128 38.56 4.91 12.40
CA HIS A 128 39.13 4.44 13.65
C HIS A 128 38.02 3.87 14.53
N ILE A 129 38.26 2.66 15.06
CA ILE A 129 37.40 2.05 16.06
C ILE A 129 38.14 2.08 17.39
N LYS A 130 37.47 2.53 18.46
CA LYS A 130 38.03 2.66 19.81
C LYS A 130 38.81 1.41 20.28
N ASP A 131 38.29 0.22 20.01
CA ASP A 131 38.91 -1.06 20.39
C ASP A 131 39.75 -1.71 19.26
N GLN A 132 40.06 -0.98 18.19
CA GLN A 132 40.92 -1.39 17.06
C GLN A 132 40.59 -2.75 16.41
N ARG A 133 39.31 -3.11 16.34
CA ARG A 133 38.85 -4.38 15.78
C ARG A 133 38.92 -4.39 14.24
N GLU A 134 39.98 -4.97 13.66
CA GLU A 134 40.25 -4.96 12.22
C GLU A 134 39.11 -5.52 11.34
N GLU A 135 38.46 -6.61 11.74
CA GLU A 135 37.36 -7.19 10.96
C GLU A 135 36.17 -6.24 10.86
N LEU A 136 35.86 -5.52 11.95
CA LEU A 136 34.78 -4.55 11.99
C LEU A 136 35.12 -3.31 11.15
N ILE A 137 36.39 -2.88 11.15
CA ILE A 137 36.86 -1.79 10.28
C ILE A 137 36.63 -2.14 8.81
N LYS A 138 37.05 -3.35 8.40
CA LYS A 138 36.88 -3.81 7.00
C LYS A 138 35.41 -3.84 6.58
N ASP A 139 34.53 -4.31 7.46
CA ASP A 139 33.09 -4.36 7.20
C ASP A 139 32.46 -2.95 7.09
N LEU A 140 32.80 -2.03 8.01
CA LEU A 140 32.30 -0.65 7.96
C LEU A 140 32.82 0.14 6.74
N VAL A 141 34.06 -0.10 6.31
CA VAL A 141 34.57 0.49 5.06
C VAL A 141 33.75 0.02 3.87
N GLN A 142 33.36 -1.26 3.79
CA GLN A 142 32.48 -1.75 2.72
C GLN A 142 31.09 -1.09 2.75
N VAL A 143 30.56 -0.81 3.95
CA VAL A 143 29.28 -0.07 4.09
C VAL A 143 29.42 1.33 3.51
N LEU A 144 30.49 2.06 3.85
CA LEU A 144 30.79 3.38 3.30
C LEU A 144 30.91 3.37 1.77
N GLU A 145 31.65 2.39 1.22
CA GLU A 145 31.82 2.26 -0.23
C GLU A 145 30.48 2.03 -0.95
N ARG A 146 29.58 1.21 -0.37
CA ARG A 146 28.23 0.97 -0.92
C ARG A 146 27.35 2.22 -0.87
N CYS A 147 27.56 3.09 0.12
CA CYS A 147 26.90 4.39 0.20
C CYS A 147 27.51 5.44 -0.75
N GLY A 148 28.57 5.12 -1.49
CA GLY A 148 29.22 6.03 -2.43
C GLY A 148 30.37 6.85 -1.82
N ILE A 149 30.73 6.61 -0.56
CA ILE A 149 31.93 7.17 0.07
C ILE A 149 33.11 6.26 -0.28
N LYS A 150 33.76 6.60 -1.40
CA LYS A 150 34.93 5.90 -1.92
C LYS A 150 35.83 6.91 -2.64
N LYS A 151 37.14 6.70 -2.57
CA LYS A 151 38.14 7.51 -3.29
C LYS A 151 37.73 7.74 -4.75
N GLY A 152 37.76 8.99 -5.18
CA GLY A 152 37.40 9.45 -6.54
C GLY A 152 35.90 9.61 -6.81
N LYS A 153 35.01 9.31 -5.85
CA LYS A 153 33.57 9.57 -6.00
C LYS A 153 33.22 11.00 -5.60
N PRO A 154 32.21 11.63 -6.24
CA PRO A 154 31.81 13.00 -5.90
C PRO A 154 31.34 13.14 -4.46
N CYS A 155 31.79 14.21 -3.80
CA CYS A 155 31.34 14.58 -2.47
C CYS A 155 29.92 15.15 -2.51
N SER A 156 29.10 14.76 -1.54
CA SER A 156 27.80 15.40 -1.28
C SER A 156 27.42 15.26 0.18
N THR A 157 26.83 16.29 0.76
CA THR A 157 26.32 16.25 2.13
C THR A 157 25.26 15.17 2.31
N GLN A 158 24.43 14.93 1.29
CA GLN A 158 23.42 13.88 1.34
C GLN A 158 24.07 12.49 1.48
N VAL A 159 25.08 12.21 0.65
CA VAL A 159 25.85 10.96 0.69
C VAL A 159 26.49 10.75 2.07
N ILE A 160 27.07 11.80 2.65
CA ILE A 160 27.70 11.76 3.98
C ILE A 160 26.66 11.43 5.07
N LEU A 161 25.52 12.11 5.08
CA LEU A 161 24.47 11.91 6.08
C LEU A 161 23.82 10.53 5.96
N GLU A 162 23.60 10.04 4.74
CA GLU A 162 23.09 8.69 4.48
C GLU A 162 24.09 7.63 4.92
N ALA A 163 25.38 7.80 4.61
CA ALA A 163 26.43 6.89 5.01
C ALA A 163 26.56 6.77 6.54
N LYS A 164 26.49 7.89 7.28
CA LYS A 164 26.47 7.87 8.77
C LYS A 164 25.32 7.04 9.32
N LYS A 165 24.10 7.28 8.81
CA LYS A 165 22.91 6.54 9.23
C LYS A 165 23.07 5.05 8.94
N MET A 166 23.60 4.71 7.76
CA MET A 166 23.85 3.32 7.37
C MET A 166 24.95 2.66 8.20
N LEU A 167 26.02 3.37 8.57
CA LEU A 167 27.06 2.87 9.47
C LEU A 167 26.49 2.47 10.84
N LEU A 168 25.76 3.40 11.48
CA LEU A 168 25.15 3.14 12.78
C LEU A 168 24.07 2.04 12.70
N SER A 169 23.26 2.04 11.63
CA SER A 169 22.26 1.00 11.37
C SER A 169 22.89 -0.38 11.12
N HIS A 170 24.06 -0.41 10.49
CA HIS A 170 24.79 -1.66 10.27
C HIS A 170 25.33 -2.22 11.58
N LEU A 171 25.94 -1.39 12.43
CA LEU A 171 26.42 -1.77 13.76
C LEU A 171 25.29 -2.32 14.65
N THR A 172 24.17 -1.61 14.70
CA THR A 172 22.97 -2.09 15.41
C THR A 172 22.37 -3.35 14.80
N GLY A 173 22.56 -3.57 13.50
CA GLY A 173 22.15 -4.78 12.80
C GLY A 173 22.99 -6.02 13.13
N VAL A 174 24.26 -5.86 13.54
CA VAL A 174 25.22 -6.96 13.79
C VAL A 174 25.53 -7.20 15.28
N GLY A 175 24.72 -6.64 16.18
CA GLY A 175 24.78 -6.95 17.61
C GLY A 175 25.27 -5.84 18.53
N TYR A 176 25.42 -4.60 18.05
CA TYR A 176 25.85 -3.46 18.87
C TYR A 176 24.69 -2.51 19.14
N PRO A 177 24.05 -2.52 20.32
CA PRO A 177 22.83 -1.73 20.53
C PRO A 177 23.05 -0.22 20.64
N PHE A 178 24.24 0.23 21.02
CA PHE A 178 24.54 1.64 21.30
C PHE A 178 25.79 2.16 20.56
N PRO A 179 25.87 2.04 19.23
CA PRO A 179 27.01 2.57 18.50
C PRO A 179 26.97 4.10 18.49
N GLN A 180 28.13 4.73 18.64
CA GLN A 180 28.29 6.17 18.64
C GLN A 180 29.48 6.58 17.76
N ILE A 181 29.33 7.71 17.08
CA ILE A 181 30.46 8.41 16.43
C ILE A 181 30.97 9.39 17.48
N LEU A 182 32.21 9.20 17.94
CA LEU A 182 32.85 10.02 18.98
C LEU A 182 33.41 11.32 18.41
N ASP A 183 34.05 11.23 17.24
CA ASP A 183 34.60 12.36 16.51
C ASP A 183 34.38 12.17 15.00
N GLU A 184 34.19 13.29 14.30
CA GLU A 184 34.06 13.32 12.85
C GLU A 184 34.72 14.57 12.27
N GLN A 185 35.57 14.38 11.26
CA GLN A 185 36.29 15.47 10.61
C GLN A 185 36.09 15.41 9.10
N TYR A 186 35.81 16.58 8.52
CA TYR A 186 35.66 16.81 7.08
C TYR A 186 36.71 17.82 6.65
N ILE A 187 37.82 17.35 6.12
CA ILE A 187 38.93 18.22 5.72
C ILE A 187 38.79 18.48 4.23
N VAL A 188 38.46 19.71 3.86
CA VAL A 188 38.33 20.13 2.46
C VAL A 188 39.66 20.68 1.98
N ASP A 189 40.32 19.96 1.07
CA ASP A 189 41.57 20.39 0.44
C ASP A 189 41.27 21.12 -0.87
N HIS A 190 41.33 22.45 -0.81
CA HIS A 190 41.07 23.32 -1.96
C HIS A 190 42.15 23.24 -3.06
N THR A 191 43.32 22.67 -2.77
CA THR A 191 44.41 22.54 -3.76
C THR A 191 44.25 21.31 -4.66
N LYS A 192 43.59 20.27 -4.14
CA LYS A 192 43.32 19.00 -4.84
C LYS A 192 41.88 18.88 -5.33
N ASP A 193 41.02 19.84 -5.01
CA ASP A 193 39.56 19.72 -5.13
C ASP A 193 39.05 18.41 -4.51
N ALA A 194 39.52 18.12 -3.29
CA ALA A 194 39.29 16.86 -2.60
C ALA A 194 38.77 17.05 -1.18
N MET A 195 38.13 16.02 -0.62
CA MET A 195 37.71 16.00 0.77
C MET A 195 38.13 14.69 1.44
N ASP A 196 38.76 14.84 2.59
CA ASP A 196 39.13 13.73 3.47
C ASP A 196 38.10 13.60 4.58
N ILE A 197 37.76 12.35 4.90
CA ILE A 197 36.83 12.02 5.99
C ILE A 197 37.57 11.20 7.04
N ARG A 198 37.43 11.62 8.29
CA ARG A 198 37.85 10.82 9.45
C ARG A 198 36.66 10.57 10.36
N TYR A 199 36.46 9.30 10.72
CA TYR A 199 35.49 8.89 11.72
C TYR A 199 36.16 8.15 12.87
N GLU A 200 35.87 8.57 14.10
CA GLU A 200 36.16 7.81 15.31
C GLU A 200 34.86 7.19 15.83
N ILE A 201 34.79 5.87 15.89
CA ILE A 201 33.56 5.12 16.21
C ILE A 201 33.77 4.30 17.48
N ASP A 202 32.86 4.48 18.44
CA ASP A 202 32.66 3.54 19.55
C ASP A 202 31.45 2.63 19.21
N PRO A 203 31.68 1.39 18.78
CA PRO A 203 30.59 0.45 18.54
C PRO A 203 29.85 0.08 19.85
N GLY A 204 30.46 0.30 21.02
CA GLY A 204 29.91 -0.11 22.30
C GLY A 204 29.94 -1.62 22.53
N PRO A 205 29.31 -2.09 23.62
CA PRO A 205 29.27 -3.52 23.96
C PRO A 205 28.40 -4.30 22.96
N LYS A 206 28.86 -5.50 22.61
CA LYS A 206 28.07 -6.45 21.82
C LYS A 206 27.06 -7.14 22.74
N ALA A 207 25.81 -7.27 22.30
CA ALA A 207 24.75 -7.86 23.09
C ALA A 207 23.91 -8.90 22.33
N HIS A 208 23.29 -9.80 23.09
CA HIS A 208 22.20 -10.66 22.62
C HIS A 208 20.86 -10.18 23.18
N PHE A 209 19.75 -10.62 22.59
CA PHE A 209 18.42 -10.29 23.10
C PHE A 209 18.20 -10.88 24.51
N GLY A 210 17.87 -10.00 25.45
CA GLY A 210 17.52 -10.32 26.83
C GLY A 210 16.03 -10.61 27.00
N ARG A 211 15.49 -10.23 28.17
CA ARG A 211 14.08 -10.45 28.51
C ARG A 211 13.19 -9.42 27.84
N LEU A 212 11.97 -9.84 27.51
CA LEU A 212 10.90 -8.94 27.10
C LEU A 212 10.12 -8.49 28.33
N ILE A 213 10.17 -7.19 28.62
CA ILE A 213 9.42 -6.56 29.71
C ILE A 213 8.16 -5.96 29.10
N LEU A 214 7.00 -6.51 29.45
CA LEU A 214 5.70 -6.12 28.93
C LEU A 214 4.98 -5.18 29.89
N THR A 215 4.49 -4.04 29.40
CA THR A 215 3.64 -3.12 30.17
C THR A 215 2.41 -2.69 29.38
N GLY A 216 1.28 -2.51 30.08
CA GLY A 216 0.01 -2.08 29.48
C GLY A 216 -0.82 -3.17 28.77
N VAL A 217 -0.35 -4.42 28.81
CA VAL A 217 -1.10 -5.60 28.37
C VAL A 217 -2.15 -5.96 29.43
N THR A 218 -3.41 -6.18 29.04
CA THR A 218 -4.50 -6.49 29.99
C THR A 218 -5.31 -7.73 29.61
N ASN A 219 -5.79 -7.83 28.38
CA ASN A 219 -6.58 -8.97 27.91
C ASN A 219 -5.78 -9.91 27.01
N THR A 220 -4.71 -9.42 26.39
CA THR A 220 -3.84 -10.23 25.53
C THR A 220 -2.91 -11.07 26.38
N LYS A 221 -2.75 -12.34 26.01
CA LYS A 221 -1.86 -13.27 26.71
C LYS A 221 -0.41 -12.93 26.38
N PRO A 222 0.48 -12.79 27.38
CA PRO A 222 1.92 -12.61 27.16
C PRO A 222 2.53 -13.67 26.22
N GLU A 223 2.08 -14.92 26.34
CA GLU A 223 2.56 -16.03 25.52
C GLU A 223 2.26 -15.82 24.03
N TYR A 224 1.17 -15.13 23.69
CA TYR A 224 0.88 -14.78 22.29
C TYR A 224 1.87 -13.75 21.76
N ILE A 225 2.23 -12.76 22.58
CA ILE A 225 3.22 -11.73 22.22
C ILE A 225 4.60 -12.36 22.02
N GLU A 226 4.97 -13.33 22.85
CA GLU A 226 6.22 -14.07 22.71
C GLU A 226 6.29 -14.87 21.41
N ARG A 227 5.17 -15.41 20.93
CA ARG A 227 5.11 -16.12 19.63
C ARG A 227 5.34 -15.20 18.42
N LEU A 228 5.17 -13.88 18.59
CA LEU A 228 5.44 -12.90 17.55
C LEU A 228 6.92 -12.51 17.45
N LEU A 229 7.76 -12.97 18.38
CA LEU A 229 9.19 -12.65 18.42
C LEU A 229 9.92 -13.20 17.17
N PRO A 230 10.59 -12.34 16.39
CA PRO A 230 11.38 -12.77 15.23
C PRO A 230 12.80 -13.25 15.59
N TRP A 231 13.09 -13.39 16.89
CA TRP A 231 14.36 -13.90 17.39
C TRP A 231 14.15 -15.01 18.41
N LYS A 232 15.19 -15.81 18.61
CA LYS A 232 15.25 -16.81 19.68
C LYS A 232 16.05 -16.28 20.86
N LYS A 233 15.83 -16.87 22.04
CA LYS A 233 16.62 -16.57 23.25
C LYS A 233 18.12 -16.79 22.96
N GLY A 234 18.95 -15.81 23.35
CA GLY A 234 20.41 -15.84 23.16
C GLY A 234 20.89 -15.46 21.76
N GLU A 235 19.99 -15.13 20.84
CA GLU A 235 20.38 -14.61 19.52
C GLU A 235 20.94 -13.18 19.62
N LEU A 236 21.91 -12.83 18.76
CA LEU A 236 22.49 -11.49 18.72
C LEU A 236 21.43 -10.41 18.50
N TYR A 237 21.63 -9.28 19.17
CA TYR A 237 20.79 -8.09 19.01
C TYR A 237 20.77 -7.65 17.55
N SER A 238 19.60 -7.23 17.07
CA SER A 238 19.46 -6.64 15.74
C SER A 238 18.27 -5.69 15.71
N ASP A 239 18.52 -4.41 15.43
CA ASP A 239 17.46 -3.41 15.32
C ASP A 239 16.46 -3.73 14.20
N ARG A 240 16.93 -4.38 13.12
CA ARG A 240 16.08 -4.92 12.05
C ARG A 240 15.03 -5.90 12.56
N LYS A 241 15.37 -6.70 13.57
CA LYS A 241 14.44 -7.65 14.18
C LYS A 241 13.47 -6.96 15.14
N LEU A 242 13.88 -5.89 15.83
CA LEU A 242 12.96 -5.06 16.62
C LEU A 242 11.91 -4.40 15.72
N GLU A 243 12.32 -3.84 14.59
CA GLU A 243 11.39 -3.28 13.61
C GLU A 243 10.44 -4.34 13.03
N LEU A 244 10.93 -5.56 12.78
CA LEU A 244 10.08 -6.68 12.38
C LEU A 244 9.09 -7.07 13.48
N PHE A 245 9.51 -7.10 14.74
CA PHE A 245 8.62 -7.39 15.88
C PHE A 245 7.54 -6.33 16.03
N LYS A 246 7.91 -5.05 15.94
CA LYS A 246 6.99 -3.92 15.93
C LYS A 246 5.98 -4.02 14.78
N LYS A 247 6.44 -4.35 13.58
CA LYS A 247 5.56 -4.62 12.42
C LYS A 247 4.59 -5.77 12.70
N ASN A 248 5.07 -6.91 13.21
CA ASN A 248 4.24 -8.06 13.57
C ASN A 248 3.14 -7.67 14.58
N LEU A 249 3.50 -6.87 15.59
CA LEU A 249 2.54 -6.34 16.59
C LEU A 249 1.48 -5.44 15.95
N TYR A 250 1.85 -4.54 15.04
CA TYR A 250 0.90 -3.70 14.30
C TYR A 250 -0.07 -4.53 13.45
N GLU A 251 0.43 -5.56 12.77
CA GLU A 251 -0.38 -6.44 11.93
C GLU A 251 -1.45 -7.22 12.71
N THR A 252 -1.25 -7.44 14.03
CA THR A 252 -2.28 -8.05 14.88
C THR A 252 -3.53 -7.18 15.06
N ASN A 253 -3.41 -5.86 14.87
CA ASN A 253 -4.48 -4.87 15.13
C ASN A 253 -5.07 -4.95 16.57
N LEU A 254 -4.29 -5.47 17.53
CA LEU A 254 -4.67 -5.56 18.95
C LEU A 254 -4.31 -4.30 19.75
N PHE A 255 -3.36 -3.51 19.29
CA PHE A 255 -2.82 -2.37 20.04
C PHE A 255 -3.04 -1.06 19.28
N SER A 256 -3.40 0.01 20.01
CA SER A 256 -3.51 1.37 19.46
C SER A 256 -2.22 2.16 19.58
N MET A 257 -1.35 1.78 20.52
CA MET A 257 -0.02 2.36 20.72
C MET A 257 0.95 1.22 21.01
N ILE A 258 2.11 1.25 20.33
CA ILE A 258 3.22 0.31 20.51
C ILE A 258 4.49 1.15 20.65
N ASN A 259 5.05 1.18 21.85
CA ASN A 259 6.34 1.79 22.16
C ASN A 259 7.32 0.66 22.46
N LEU A 260 8.32 0.50 21.60
CA LEU A 260 9.32 -0.55 21.69
C LEU A 260 10.68 0.10 21.91
N ASN A 261 11.27 -0.12 23.07
CA ASN A 261 12.56 0.44 23.45
C ASN A 261 13.49 -0.66 23.98
N THR A 262 14.77 -0.36 24.03
CA THR A 262 15.76 -1.18 24.74
C THR A 262 16.02 -0.58 26.12
N ALA A 263 16.44 -1.40 27.07
CA ALA A 263 17.02 -0.91 28.33
C ALA A 263 18.23 -0.03 28.02
N GLN A 264 18.53 0.99 28.84
CA GLN A 264 19.60 1.96 28.55
C GLN A 264 21.03 1.41 28.63
N LYS A 265 21.20 0.19 29.17
CA LYS A 265 22.50 -0.45 29.37
C LYS A 265 22.40 -1.95 29.07
N VAL A 266 23.52 -2.51 28.62
CA VAL A 266 23.69 -3.96 28.50
C VAL A 266 23.90 -4.54 29.90
N ASN A 267 23.25 -5.67 30.18
CA ASN A 267 23.35 -6.41 31.42
C ASN A 267 24.73 -7.09 31.57
N GLU A 268 25.07 -7.54 32.77
CA GLU A 268 26.34 -8.23 33.06
C GLU A 268 26.53 -9.51 32.25
N ASP A 269 25.43 -10.18 31.87
CA ASP A 269 25.43 -11.39 31.04
C ASP A 269 25.55 -11.10 29.53
N SER A 270 25.84 -9.84 29.13
CA SER A 270 25.83 -9.39 27.73
C SER A 270 24.47 -9.47 27.04
N SER A 271 23.37 -9.45 27.81
CA SER A 271 22.01 -9.33 27.29
C SER A 271 21.52 -7.88 27.30
N ILE A 272 20.57 -7.55 26.43
CA ILE A 272 19.84 -6.29 26.47
C ILE A 272 18.35 -6.55 26.59
N ASP A 273 17.75 -6.10 27.69
CA ASP A 273 16.31 -6.25 27.93
C ASP A 273 15.53 -5.33 26.98
N ILE A 274 14.42 -5.83 26.46
CA ILE A 274 13.52 -5.14 25.53
C ILE A 274 12.27 -4.71 26.29
N ILE A 275 11.95 -3.43 26.28
CA ILE A 275 10.81 -2.84 26.97
C ILE A 275 9.72 -2.58 25.93
N LEU A 276 8.61 -3.31 26.05
CA LEU A 276 7.44 -3.13 25.20
C LEU A 276 6.31 -2.54 26.04
N GLU A 277 5.98 -1.29 25.75
CA GLU A 277 4.84 -0.60 26.34
C GLU A 277 3.74 -0.50 25.28
N VAL A 278 2.56 -1.03 25.62
CA VAL A 278 1.43 -1.06 24.69
C VAL A 278 0.19 -0.48 25.32
N THR A 279 -0.71 0.02 24.48
CA THR A 279 -2.09 0.27 24.86
C THR A 279 -2.98 -0.63 24.01
N GLU A 280 -3.72 -1.53 24.66
CA GLU A 280 -4.68 -2.39 23.96
C GLU A 280 -5.82 -1.58 23.34
N LYS A 281 -6.12 -1.87 22.09
CA LYS A 281 -7.27 -1.34 21.36
C LYS A 281 -8.53 -2.05 21.84
N LYS A 282 -9.70 -1.39 21.76
CA LYS A 282 -10.99 -2.07 22.00
C LYS A 282 -11.15 -3.25 21.04
N HIS A 283 -11.07 -4.49 21.54
CA HIS A 283 -11.09 -5.71 20.73
C HIS A 283 -12.42 -6.02 20.05
N LYS A 284 -13.51 -5.38 20.49
CA LYS A 284 -14.84 -5.56 19.93
C LYS A 284 -15.20 -4.41 18.98
N SER A 285 -15.81 -4.74 17.86
CA SER A 285 -16.33 -3.76 16.90
C SER A 285 -17.68 -4.20 16.34
N ILE A 286 -18.51 -3.23 16.04
CA ILE A 286 -19.75 -3.42 15.30
C ILE A 286 -19.61 -2.66 13.98
N THR A 287 -19.94 -3.32 12.87
CA THR A 287 -19.93 -2.74 11.54
C THR A 287 -21.34 -2.74 10.97
N TRP A 288 -21.66 -1.72 10.20
CA TRP A 288 -22.90 -1.61 9.44
C TRP A 288 -22.54 -1.11 8.05
N GLY A 289 -23.16 -1.68 7.02
CA GLY A 289 -22.93 -1.32 5.64
C GLY A 289 -24.24 -1.31 4.87
N ILE A 290 -24.39 -0.37 3.96
CA ILE A 290 -25.47 -0.36 2.97
C ILE A 290 -24.79 -0.57 1.62
N SER A 291 -25.34 -1.47 0.83
CA SER A 291 -24.89 -1.75 -0.53
C SER A 291 -26.06 -1.58 -1.49
N TYR A 292 -25.73 -1.30 -2.74
CA TYR A 292 -26.65 -1.47 -3.84
C TYR A 292 -25.87 -2.16 -4.94
N ARG A 293 -26.43 -3.24 -5.49
CA ARG A 293 -25.92 -3.91 -6.69
C ARG A 293 -27.07 -4.00 -7.68
N SER A 294 -26.78 -3.85 -8.95
CA SER A 294 -27.85 -3.76 -9.94
C SER A 294 -28.62 -5.06 -10.16
N TYR A 295 -28.04 -6.20 -9.78
CA TYR A 295 -28.70 -7.49 -9.84
C TYR A 295 -29.27 -7.88 -8.47
N GLU A 296 -28.47 -7.82 -7.41
CA GLU A 296 -28.85 -8.16 -6.02
C GLU A 296 -29.69 -7.08 -5.30
N GLY A 297 -29.96 -5.94 -5.94
CA GLY A 297 -30.71 -4.83 -5.37
C GLY A 297 -30.01 -4.09 -4.21
N PRO A 298 -30.77 -3.29 -3.43
CA PRO A 298 -30.27 -2.71 -2.19
C PRO A 298 -30.05 -3.80 -1.15
N GLY A 299 -29.07 -3.59 -0.27
CA GLY A 299 -28.76 -4.50 0.81
C GLY A 299 -28.22 -3.80 2.03
N ILE A 300 -28.44 -4.41 3.19
CA ILE A 300 -27.87 -3.99 4.47
C ILE A 300 -27.05 -5.14 5.01
N THR A 301 -25.85 -4.82 5.49
CA THR A 301 -24.98 -5.74 6.19
C THR A 301 -24.71 -5.22 7.59
N THR A 302 -24.70 -6.12 8.55
CA THR A 302 -24.32 -5.84 9.93
C THR A 302 -23.33 -6.88 10.41
N GLY A 303 -22.36 -6.45 11.18
CA GLY A 303 -21.28 -7.29 11.65
C GLY A 303 -20.97 -7.02 13.10
N TRP A 304 -20.67 -8.06 13.85
CA TRP A 304 -20.05 -7.98 15.16
C TRP A 304 -18.75 -8.79 15.14
N GLU A 305 -17.68 -8.22 15.67
CA GLU A 305 -16.37 -8.87 15.74
C GLU A 305 -15.81 -8.74 17.16
N ASN A 306 -15.21 -9.82 17.65
CA ASN A 306 -14.20 -9.79 18.71
C ASN A 306 -12.88 -10.35 18.15
N ARG A 307 -11.84 -9.52 18.06
CA ARG A 307 -10.54 -9.91 17.49
C ARG A 307 -9.53 -10.49 18.49
N ASN A 308 -9.94 -10.67 19.74
CA ASN A 308 -9.08 -11.25 20.78
C ASN A 308 -9.90 -12.09 21.77
N LEU A 309 -10.67 -13.05 21.25
CA LEU A 309 -11.69 -13.78 22.01
C LEU A 309 -11.13 -14.47 23.26
N PHE A 310 -9.95 -15.09 23.16
CA PHE A 310 -9.32 -15.84 24.25
C PHE A 310 -7.92 -15.31 24.63
N GLY A 311 -7.61 -14.06 24.22
CA GLY A 311 -6.33 -13.40 24.50
C GLY A 311 -5.18 -13.77 23.55
N GLY A 312 -5.39 -14.67 22.59
CA GLY A 312 -4.39 -15.12 21.62
C GLY A 312 -4.63 -14.60 20.20
N SER A 313 -5.26 -13.44 20.04
CA SER A 313 -5.68 -12.88 18.74
C SER A 313 -6.67 -13.76 17.99
N GLU A 314 -7.40 -14.63 18.70
CA GLU A 314 -8.51 -15.36 18.11
C GLU A 314 -9.63 -14.37 17.72
N LYS A 315 -10.07 -14.47 16.47
CA LYS A 315 -11.13 -13.63 15.93
C LYS A 315 -12.41 -14.44 15.82
N LEU A 316 -13.49 -13.95 16.43
CA LEU A 316 -14.85 -14.41 16.22
C LEU A 316 -15.65 -13.28 15.56
N ALA A 317 -16.29 -13.55 14.43
CA ALA A 317 -17.09 -12.58 13.72
C ALA A 317 -18.43 -13.17 13.30
N LEU A 318 -19.51 -12.43 13.57
CA LEU A 318 -20.85 -12.70 13.06
C LEU A 318 -21.18 -11.64 12.02
N ASN A 319 -21.47 -12.06 10.79
CA ASN A 319 -21.87 -11.20 9.68
C ASN A 319 -23.27 -11.58 9.23
N ILE A 320 -24.16 -10.61 9.14
CA ILE A 320 -25.54 -10.80 8.69
C ILE A 320 -25.77 -9.88 7.50
N GLY A 321 -26.24 -10.44 6.39
CA GLY A 321 -26.59 -9.70 5.19
C GLY A 321 -28.06 -9.89 4.84
N PHE A 322 -28.77 -8.79 4.61
CA PHE A 322 -30.09 -8.75 4.00
C PHE A 322 -29.98 -7.98 2.68
N LEU A 323 -29.76 -8.69 1.59
CA LEU A 323 -29.79 -8.18 0.22
C LEU A 323 -31.12 -8.61 -0.42
N GLN A 324 -31.50 -8.01 -1.54
CA GLN A 324 -32.82 -8.25 -2.14
C GLN A 324 -33.03 -9.72 -2.50
N ASP A 325 -32.02 -10.33 -3.12
CA ASP A 325 -32.08 -11.70 -3.65
C ASP A 325 -31.21 -12.66 -2.83
N THR A 326 -30.61 -12.18 -1.73
CA THR A 326 -29.71 -12.99 -0.91
C THR A 326 -29.77 -12.60 0.57
N HIS A 327 -29.99 -13.58 1.43
CA HIS A 327 -29.92 -13.42 2.87
C HIS A 327 -28.90 -14.38 3.45
N TYR A 328 -28.02 -13.91 4.32
CA TYR A 328 -27.08 -14.81 4.98
C TYR A 328 -26.80 -14.43 6.43
N GLN A 329 -26.48 -15.43 7.23
CA GLN A 329 -25.88 -15.30 8.55
C GLN A 329 -24.63 -16.17 8.57
N ARG A 330 -23.48 -15.55 8.82
CA ARG A 330 -22.17 -16.18 8.76
C ARG A 330 -21.42 -15.97 10.06
N LEU A 331 -21.01 -17.06 10.69
CA LEU A 331 -20.13 -17.08 11.84
C LEU A 331 -18.74 -17.54 11.40
N ASP A 332 -17.74 -16.69 11.57
CA ASP A 332 -16.33 -16.98 11.30
C ASP A 332 -15.55 -17.03 12.62
N PHE A 333 -14.79 -18.10 12.82
CA PHE A 333 -13.79 -18.19 13.87
C PHE A 333 -12.41 -18.42 13.25
N LYS A 334 -11.44 -17.57 13.60
CA LYS A 334 -10.04 -17.70 13.22
C LYS A 334 -9.19 -17.84 14.47
N LYS A 335 -8.39 -18.90 14.55
CA LYS A 335 -7.33 -19.05 15.54
C LYS A 335 -5.97 -18.95 14.86
N PRO A 336 -5.22 -17.85 15.04
CA PRO A 336 -3.88 -17.74 14.49
C PRO A 336 -2.91 -18.66 15.22
N PHE A 337 -1.81 -18.96 14.55
CA PHE A 337 -0.74 -19.79 15.07
C PHE A 337 -1.25 -21.12 15.66
N PHE A 338 -2.02 -21.86 14.88
CA PHE A 338 -2.77 -23.02 15.37
C PHE A 338 -1.86 -24.13 15.93
N LEU A 339 -1.46 -25.12 15.13
CA LEU A 339 -0.48 -26.13 15.58
C LEU A 339 0.95 -25.64 15.37
N ASN A 340 1.14 -24.77 14.37
CA ASN A 340 2.41 -24.15 14.02
C ASN A 340 2.27 -22.62 13.90
N ASN A 341 3.38 -21.89 13.96
CA ASN A 341 3.40 -20.41 13.91
C ASN A 341 3.11 -19.81 12.53
N ASP A 342 3.03 -20.64 11.49
CA ASP A 342 2.72 -20.26 10.11
C ASP A 342 1.29 -20.70 9.71
N GLN A 343 0.52 -21.23 10.66
CA GLN A 343 -0.78 -21.82 10.40
C GLN A 343 -1.92 -21.08 11.11
N ASP A 344 -3.04 -20.88 10.42
CA ASP A 344 -4.29 -20.42 11.02
C ASP A 344 -5.35 -21.51 10.88
N LEU A 345 -6.12 -21.76 11.95
CA LEU A 345 -7.36 -22.54 11.87
C LEU A 345 -8.51 -21.58 11.55
N LEU A 346 -9.31 -21.91 10.53
CA LEU A 346 -10.53 -21.21 10.16
C LEU A 346 -11.72 -22.15 10.31
N LEU A 347 -12.69 -21.76 11.13
CA LEU A 347 -14.00 -22.41 11.20
C LEU A 347 -15.04 -21.43 10.67
N PHE A 348 -15.93 -21.95 9.83
CA PHE A 348 -16.96 -21.17 9.17
C PHE A 348 -18.28 -21.90 9.28
N LEU A 349 -19.34 -21.18 9.63
CA LEU A 349 -20.72 -21.66 9.59
C LEU A 349 -21.57 -20.59 8.91
N GLU A 350 -22.29 -20.95 7.85
CA GLU A 350 -23.13 -20.02 7.11
C GLU A 350 -24.48 -20.63 6.80
N ASN A 351 -25.53 -19.91 7.18
CA ASN A 351 -26.87 -20.11 6.66
C ASN A 351 -27.10 -19.09 5.55
N ARG A 352 -27.56 -19.54 4.38
CA ARG A 352 -27.71 -18.72 3.19
C ARG A 352 -29.00 -19.07 2.45
N LYS A 353 -29.76 -18.04 2.08
CA LYS A 353 -30.91 -18.13 1.18
C LYS A 353 -30.64 -17.28 -0.06
N GLU A 354 -30.87 -17.83 -1.23
CA GLU A 354 -30.69 -17.18 -2.53
C GLU A 354 -31.96 -17.35 -3.34
N ASP A 355 -32.50 -16.25 -3.86
CA ASP A 355 -33.71 -16.22 -4.67
C ASP A 355 -33.34 -15.65 -6.05
N TYR A 356 -32.83 -16.49 -6.96
CA TYR A 356 -32.35 -16.08 -8.29
C TYR A 356 -33.29 -16.54 -9.40
N GLU A 357 -33.21 -15.89 -10.58
CA GLU A 357 -34.02 -16.30 -11.76
C GLU A 357 -33.78 -17.78 -12.14
N SER A 358 -32.52 -18.21 -11.99
CA SER A 358 -32.01 -19.56 -12.28
C SER A 358 -32.56 -20.62 -11.31
N TYR A 359 -32.52 -20.34 -10.01
CA TYR A 359 -32.90 -21.26 -8.93
C TYR A 359 -33.16 -20.49 -7.62
N ASP A 360 -33.96 -21.10 -6.75
CA ASP A 360 -34.05 -20.71 -5.35
C ASP A 360 -33.29 -21.75 -4.50
N SER A 361 -32.50 -21.30 -3.51
CA SER A 361 -31.79 -22.20 -2.62
C SER A 361 -31.83 -21.74 -1.17
N THR A 362 -31.85 -22.71 -0.25
CA THR A 362 -31.57 -22.49 1.17
C THR A 362 -30.54 -23.52 1.61
N SER A 363 -29.39 -23.04 2.10
CA SER A 363 -28.27 -23.89 2.47
C SER A 363 -27.66 -23.56 3.82
N LEU A 364 -27.20 -24.60 4.51
CA LEU A 364 -26.36 -24.52 5.70
C LEU A 364 -25.00 -25.13 5.35
N THR A 365 -23.93 -24.36 5.50
CA THR A 365 -22.57 -24.79 5.19
C THR A 365 -21.68 -24.66 6.42
N ALA A 366 -20.97 -25.72 6.78
CA ALA A 366 -19.94 -25.74 7.81
C ALA A 366 -18.58 -26.09 7.18
N LYS A 367 -17.52 -25.33 7.51
CA LYS A 367 -16.15 -25.57 7.02
C LYS A 367 -15.14 -25.53 8.16
N ALA A 368 -14.14 -26.39 8.08
CA ALA A 368 -12.94 -26.33 8.90
C ALA A 368 -11.72 -26.35 7.96
N LEU A 369 -10.94 -25.28 7.95
CA LEU A 369 -9.81 -25.06 7.04
C LEU A 369 -8.55 -24.71 7.82
N ILE A 370 -7.40 -25.09 7.28
CA ILE A 370 -6.07 -24.68 7.74
C ILE A 370 -5.46 -23.79 6.65
N ASN A 371 -5.05 -22.58 7.02
CA ASN A 371 -4.26 -21.70 6.15
C ASN A 371 -2.79 -21.80 6.53
N VAL A 372 -1.91 -21.95 5.56
CA VAL A 372 -0.45 -22.05 5.71
C VAL A 372 0.22 -20.87 4.98
N HIS A 373 1.09 -20.14 5.68
CA HIS A 373 1.72 -18.90 5.20
C HIS A 373 3.25 -19.01 4.95
N GLN A 374 3.75 -20.18 4.57
CA GLN A 374 5.20 -20.45 4.50
C GLN A 374 5.95 -19.82 3.31
N TRP A 375 5.29 -19.68 2.17
CA TRP A 375 5.97 -19.30 0.92
C TRP A 375 5.72 -17.82 0.66
N LYS A 376 6.78 -17.02 0.48
CA LYS A 376 6.73 -15.55 0.29
C LYS A 376 5.52 -15.05 -0.52
N GLY A 377 4.44 -14.64 0.18
CA GLY A 377 3.21 -14.10 -0.41
C GLY A 377 2.21 -15.13 -1.00
N LEU A 378 2.50 -16.43 -0.88
CA LEU A 378 1.66 -17.55 -1.31
C LEU A 378 1.03 -18.23 -0.08
N THR A 379 -0.30 -18.31 -0.08
CA THR A 379 -1.10 -18.95 0.96
C THR A 379 -1.73 -20.22 0.40
N LEU A 380 -1.51 -21.34 1.10
CA LEU A 380 -2.25 -22.59 0.87
C LEU A 380 -3.34 -22.70 1.94
N SER A 381 -4.58 -22.92 1.54
CA SER A 381 -5.70 -23.23 2.44
C SER A 381 -6.25 -24.60 2.08
N TYR A 382 -6.47 -25.46 3.06
CA TYR A 382 -7.09 -26.77 2.80
C TYR A 382 -7.94 -27.22 3.98
N GLY A 383 -8.95 -28.06 3.74
CA GLY A 383 -9.72 -28.66 4.82
C GLY A 383 -10.96 -29.39 4.35
N ILE A 384 -12.01 -29.34 5.17
CA ILE A 384 -13.27 -30.06 4.94
C ILE A 384 -14.46 -29.10 4.96
N SER A 385 -15.49 -29.44 4.21
CA SER A 385 -16.75 -28.72 4.14
C SER A 385 -17.92 -29.69 4.10
N ASP A 386 -18.97 -29.38 4.83
CA ASP A 386 -20.29 -30.00 4.75
C ASP A 386 -21.30 -28.93 4.32
N LYS A 387 -22.07 -29.18 3.27
CA LYS A 387 -23.15 -28.29 2.80
C LYS A 387 -24.43 -29.10 2.66
N GLN A 388 -25.47 -28.66 3.34
CA GLN A 388 -26.83 -29.17 3.21
C GLN A 388 -27.65 -28.11 2.48
N SER A 389 -28.32 -28.48 1.39
CA SER A 389 -29.04 -27.52 0.55
C SER A 389 -30.42 -28.07 0.16
N HIS A 390 -31.40 -27.18 0.13
CA HIS A 390 -32.69 -27.37 -0.52
C HIS A 390 -32.75 -26.43 -1.72
N VAL A 391 -32.95 -26.99 -2.91
CA VAL A 391 -32.90 -26.25 -4.18
C VAL A 391 -34.21 -26.44 -4.93
N GLU A 392 -34.73 -25.35 -5.46
CA GLU A 392 -35.90 -25.32 -6.33
C GLU A 392 -35.49 -24.76 -7.70
N GLU A 393 -35.54 -25.62 -8.70
CA GLU A 393 -35.33 -25.31 -10.11
C GLU A 393 -36.67 -25.33 -10.85
N ILE A 394 -36.68 -24.90 -12.12
CA ILE A 394 -37.88 -24.79 -12.98
C ILE A 394 -38.77 -26.05 -12.95
N VAL A 395 -38.14 -27.22 -12.97
CA VAL A 395 -38.84 -28.52 -13.14
C VAL A 395 -38.59 -29.49 -11.99
N ARG A 396 -37.80 -29.12 -10.98
CA ARG A 396 -37.37 -30.04 -9.91
C ARG A 396 -37.13 -29.27 -8.61
N SER A 397 -37.65 -29.81 -7.50
CA SER A 397 -37.26 -29.43 -6.15
C SER A 397 -36.59 -30.63 -5.48
N TYR A 398 -35.46 -30.42 -4.79
CA TYR A 398 -34.71 -31.50 -4.16
C TYR A 398 -33.81 -30.99 -3.04
N ARG A 399 -33.39 -31.94 -2.19
CA ARG A 399 -32.39 -31.72 -1.15
C ARG A 399 -31.15 -32.54 -1.45
N TYR A 400 -30.00 -32.00 -1.09
CA TYR A 400 -28.74 -32.73 -1.17
C TYR A 400 -27.79 -32.32 -0.04
N ASN A 401 -26.92 -33.26 0.31
CA ASN A 401 -25.81 -33.11 1.23
C ASN A 401 -24.51 -33.30 0.45
N LEU A 402 -23.60 -32.35 0.59
CA LEU A 402 -22.35 -32.29 -0.14
C LEU A 402 -21.20 -32.18 0.84
N ILE A 403 -20.38 -33.22 0.88
CA ILE A 403 -19.09 -33.19 1.57
C ILE A 403 -18.03 -32.83 0.54
N SER A 404 -17.18 -31.86 0.84
CA SER A 404 -16.06 -31.51 -0.04
C SER A 404 -14.76 -31.27 0.73
N THR A 405 -13.65 -31.30 0.02
CA THR A 405 -12.31 -31.00 0.54
C THR A 405 -11.73 -29.75 -0.13
N PRO A 406 -12.14 -28.53 0.30
CA PRO A 406 -11.68 -27.30 -0.34
C PRO A 406 -10.16 -27.18 -0.24
N ILE A 407 -9.50 -26.92 -1.37
CA ILE A 407 -8.08 -26.62 -1.45
C ILE A 407 -7.93 -25.33 -2.26
N ARG A 408 -7.32 -24.30 -1.66
CA ARG A 408 -7.05 -23.01 -2.29
C ARG A 408 -5.56 -22.72 -2.26
N LEU A 409 -5.02 -22.39 -3.42
CA LEU A 409 -3.69 -21.80 -3.54
C LEU A 409 -3.84 -20.36 -4.03
N ALA A 410 -3.39 -19.38 -3.25
CA ALA A 410 -3.53 -17.97 -3.58
C ALA A 410 -2.23 -17.19 -3.41
N LYS A 411 -1.92 -16.29 -4.35
CA LYS A 411 -0.80 -15.35 -4.26
C LYS A 411 -1.29 -13.94 -4.58
N TYR A 412 -1.14 -13.03 -3.64
CA TYR A 412 -1.49 -11.61 -3.82
C TYR A 412 -0.26 -10.74 -3.63
N GLU A 413 0.17 -10.08 -4.70
CA GLU A 413 1.34 -9.22 -4.73
C GLU A 413 0.96 -7.92 -5.46
N VAL A 414 0.18 -7.08 -4.78
CA VAL A 414 -0.33 -5.80 -5.29
C VAL A 414 0.06 -4.66 -4.38
N ASP A 415 0.19 -3.45 -4.93
CA ASP A 415 0.53 -2.25 -4.19
C ASP A 415 -0.57 -1.75 -3.25
N ASN A 416 -1.84 -1.99 -3.60
CA ASN A 416 -2.99 -1.68 -2.75
C ASN A 416 -4.11 -2.71 -2.99
N LEU A 417 -4.70 -3.24 -1.91
CA LEU A 417 -5.77 -4.26 -2.04
C LEU A 417 -7.10 -3.70 -2.54
N LEU A 418 -7.43 -2.44 -2.23
CA LEU A 418 -8.70 -1.79 -2.56
C LEU A 418 -8.67 -1.05 -3.90
N ASN A 419 -7.51 -0.52 -4.29
CA ASN A 419 -7.30 0.19 -5.55
C ASN A 419 -5.93 -0.15 -6.16
N PRO A 420 -5.72 -1.40 -6.61
CA PRO A 420 -4.44 -1.83 -7.16
C PRO A 420 -4.09 -1.06 -8.44
N LYS A 421 -2.87 -0.52 -8.49
CA LYS A 421 -2.30 0.14 -9.68
C LYS A 421 -1.15 -0.68 -10.27
N LYS A 422 -0.53 -1.56 -9.48
CA LYS A 422 0.55 -2.45 -9.92
C LYS A 422 0.47 -3.79 -9.19
N GLY A 423 0.75 -4.87 -9.92
CA GLY A 423 1.00 -6.19 -9.33
C GLY A 423 0.06 -7.27 -9.86
N ILE A 424 0.02 -8.41 -9.17
CA ILE A 424 -0.73 -9.59 -9.57
C ILE A 424 -1.54 -10.18 -8.42
N LYS A 425 -2.71 -10.72 -8.74
CA LYS A 425 -3.48 -11.62 -7.86
C LYS A 425 -3.74 -12.92 -8.61
N LEU A 426 -3.40 -14.06 -8.02
CA LEU A 426 -3.63 -15.38 -8.59
C LEU A 426 -4.33 -16.27 -7.56
N SER A 427 -5.28 -17.09 -7.99
CA SER A 427 -5.92 -18.10 -7.15
C SER A 427 -6.31 -19.34 -7.93
N LEU A 428 -6.06 -20.51 -7.36
CA LEU A 428 -6.58 -21.79 -7.81
C LEU A 428 -7.38 -22.40 -6.65
N ASP A 429 -8.67 -22.65 -6.90
CA ASP A 429 -9.61 -23.23 -5.94
C ASP A 429 -10.07 -24.60 -6.47
N LEU A 430 -9.90 -25.66 -5.67
CA LEU A 430 -10.30 -27.02 -5.97
C LEU A 430 -11.30 -27.51 -4.91
N TYR A 431 -12.36 -28.17 -5.36
CA TYR A 431 -13.40 -28.76 -4.51
C TYR A 431 -13.68 -30.19 -4.99
N PRO A 432 -12.83 -31.17 -4.63
CA PRO A 432 -13.23 -32.57 -4.68
C PRO A 432 -14.44 -32.75 -3.76
N SER A 433 -15.54 -33.24 -4.32
CA SER A 433 -16.85 -33.20 -3.69
C SER A 433 -17.60 -34.52 -3.86
N TYR A 434 -18.37 -34.89 -2.86
CA TYR A 434 -19.17 -36.10 -2.79
C TYR A 434 -20.62 -35.77 -2.40
N LEU A 435 -21.55 -36.04 -3.32
CA LEU A 435 -22.99 -35.95 -3.10
C LEU A 435 -23.43 -37.19 -2.35
N VAL A 436 -23.66 -37.04 -1.04
CA VAL A 436 -23.91 -38.15 -0.13
C VAL A 436 -25.19 -38.90 -0.51
N ASP A 437 -26.26 -38.17 -0.82
CA ASP A 437 -27.57 -38.77 -1.10
C ASP A 437 -27.62 -39.51 -2.43
N GLU A 438 -26.81 -39.09 -3.41
CA GLU A 438 -26.73 -39.72 -4.75
C GLU A 438 -25.57 -40.71 -4.90
N GLY A 439 -24.65 -40.77 -3.94
CA GLY A 439 -23.45 -41.61 -4.01
C GLY A 439 -22.49 -41.23 -5.15
N LYS A 440 -22.44 -39.94 -5.52
CA LYS A 440 -21.71 -39.44 -6.69
C LYS A 440 -20.58 -38.51 -6.30
N GLU A 441 -19.49 -38.55 -7.05
CA GLU A 441 -18.33 -37.66 -6.85
C GLU A 441 -18.10 -36.74 -8.06
N PHE A 442 -17.61 -35.53 -7.79
CA PHE A 442 -17.18 -34.60 -8.81
C PHE A 442 -16.05 -33.71 -8.31
N LEU A 443 -15.31 -33.11 -9.24
CA LEU A 443 -14.29 -32.10 -8.95
C LEU A 443 -14.70 -30.77 -9.57
N LYS A 444 -14.86 -29.74 -8.75
CA LYS A 444 -14.98 -28.36 -9.22
C LYS A 444 -13.64 -27.65 -9.06
N ALA A 445 -13.11 -27.10 -10.15
CA ALA A 445 -11.86 -26.36 -10.19
C ALA A 445 -12.11 -24.96 -10.75
N ILE A 446 -11.64 -23.93 -10.04
CA ILE A 446 -11.75 -22.53 -10.45
C ILE A 446 -10.35 -21.91 -10.42
N TRP A 447 -9.94 -21.33 -11.54
CA TRP A 447 -8.69 -20.61 -11.68
C TRP A 447 -8.97 -19.16 -12.03
N GLY A 448 -8.46 -18.24 -11.21
CA GLY A 448 -8.60 -16.80 -11.40
C GLY A 448 -7.26 -16.09 -11.36
N GLY A 449 -7.14 -15.03 -12.16
CA GLY A 449 -5.96 -14.17 -12.18
C GLY A 449 -6.31 -12.73 -12.54
N SER A 450 -5.61 -11.77 -11.91
CA SER A 450 -5.64 -10.37 -12.33
C SER A 450 -4.26 -9.73 -12.28
N THR A 451 -4.03 -8.75 -13.15
CA THR A 451 -2.80 -7.96 -13.20
C THR A 451 -3.11 -6.49 -13.48
N TYR A 452 -2.25 -5.60 -12.99
CA TYR A 452 -2.39 -4.15 -13.09
C TYR A 452 -1.09 -3.55 -13.62
N LEU A 453 -1.18 -2.92 -14.79
CA LEU A 453 -0.04 -2.43 -15.55
C LEU A 453 -0.13 -0.91 -15.68
N PRO A 454 0.72 -0.14 -14.98
CA PRO A 454 0.78 1.30 -15.18
C PRO A 454 1.39 1.60 -16.56
N LEU A 455 0.61 2.25 -17.43
CA LEU A 455 1.03 2.59 -18.80
C LEU A 455 1.82 3.91 -18.87
N LEU A 456 1.73 4.75 -17.83
CA LEU A 456 2.43 6.03 -17.70
C LEU A 456 3.31 6.05 -16.45
N ARG A 457 4.39 6.85 -16.46
CA ARG A 457 5.34 6.97 -15.33
C ARG A 457 4.66 7.43 -14.04
N GLU A 458 3.67 8.32 -14.13
CA GLU A 458 2.93 8.86 -13.00
C GLU A 458 1.90 7.88 -12.40
N LYS A 459 1.74 6.66 -12.97
CA LYS A 459 0.75 5.64 -12.54
C LYS A 459 -0.69 6.14 -12.51
N ASP A 460 -1.02 7.06 -13.40
CA ASP A 460 -2.37 7.60 -13.52
C ASP A 460 -3.20 6.94 -14.60
N LEU A 461 -2.57 6.25 -15.55
CA LEU A 461 -3.23 5.41 -16.54
C LEU A 461 -2.83 3.96 -16.30
N ILE A 462 -3.81 3.12 -15.95
CA ILE A 462 -3.62 1.71 -15.57
C ILE A 462 -4.42 0.83 -16.53
N LEU A 463 -3.77 -0.17 -17.11
CA LEU A 463 -4.46 -1.30 -17.75
C LEU A 463 -4.63 -2.41 -16.71
N ALA A 464 -5.87 -2.73 -16.36
CA ALA A 464 -6.21 -3.83 -15.47
C ALA A 464 -6.83 -4.98 -16.27
N LEU A 465 -6.27 -6.18 -16.11
CA LEU A 465 -6.73 -7.38 -16.80
C LEU A 465 -7.15 -8.42 -15.77
N ARG A 466 -8.23 -9.14 -16.04
CA ARG A 466 -8.65 -10.32 -15.27
C ARG A 466 -9.03 -11.46 -16.20
N GLY A 467 -8.73 -12.68 -15.78
CA GLY A 467 -9.22 -13.91 -16.37
C GLY A 467 -9.77 -14.84 -15.28
N ASN A 468 -10.83 -15.57 -15.60
CA ASN A 468 -11.45 -16.54 -14.72
C ASN A 468 -11.88 -17.77 -15.53
N MET A 469 -11.59 -18.96 -15.04
CA MET A 469 -11.95 -20.22 -15.69
C MET A 469 -12.47 -21.18 -14.64
N GLY A 470 -13.60 -21.82 -14.90
CA GLY A 470 -14.19 -22.83 -14.03
C GLY A 470 -14.45 -24.12 -14.79
N ILE A 471 -14.21 -25.26 -14.16
CA ILE A 471 -14.52 -26.58 -14.71
C ILE A 471 -15.13 -27.46 -13.61
N ILE A 472 -16.14 -28.25 -13.96
CA ILE A 472 -16.72 -29.31 -13.14
C ILE A 472 -16.58 -30.62 -13.91
N GLY A 473 -15.76 -31.53 -13.39
CA GLY A 473 -15.51 -32.86 -13.95
C GLY A 473 -16.08 -33.98 -13.09
N GLY A 474 -16.34 -35.15 -13.69
CA GLY A 474 -16.86 -36.35 -13.00
C GLY A 474 -18.37 -36.55 -13.16
N LEU A 475 -19.15 -35.48 -13.31
CA LEU A 475 -20.60 -35.53 -13.52
C LEU A 475 -21.03 -34.76 -14.77
N THR A 476 -22.16 -35.18 -15.34
CA THR A 476 -22.87 -34.36 -16.34
C THR A 476 -23.50 -33.15 -15.65
N ARG A 477 -23.69 -32.04 -16.38
CA ARG A 477 -24.29 -30.80 -15.84
C ARG A 477 -25.56 -31.07 -15.05
N ASP A 478 -26.46 -31.86 -15.61
CA ASP A 478 -27.79 -32.09 -15.05
C ASP A 478 -27.76 -32.98 -13.78
N SER A 479 -26.62 -33.64 -13.49
CA SER A 479 -26.37 -34.35 -12.23
C SER A 479 -25.67 -33.49 -11.17
N VAL A 480 -25.17 -32.31 -11.53
CA VAL A 480 -24.61 -31.34 -10.58
C VAL A 480 -25.76 -30.47 -10.07
N PRO A 481 -25.92 -30.33 -8.73
CA PRO A 481 -26.90 -29.41 -8.17
C PRO A 481 -26.76 -28.01 -8.74
N MET A 482 -27.87 -27.34 -9.01
CA MET A 482 -27.85 -26.10 -9.78
C MET A 482 -27.14 -24.96 -9.07
N ASP A 483 -27.23 -24.87 -7.74
CA ASP A 483 -26.48 -23.93 -6.91
C ASP A 483 -24.98 -24.28 -6.80
N GLU A 484 -24.53 -25.40 -7.36
CA GLU A 484 -23.10 -25.77 -7.51
C GLU A 484 -22.57 -25.58 -8.94
N ARG A 485 -23.44 -25.31 -9.93
CA ARG A 485 -23.02 -25.07 -11.32
C ARG A 485 -22.25 -23.75 -11.47
N LEU A 486 -21.63 -23.58 -12.63
CA LEU A 486 -20.96 -22.35 -13.00
C LEU A 486 -21.92 -21.43 -13.77
N PHE A 487 -21.90 -20.13 -13.43
CA PHE A 487 -22.72 -19.10 -14.07
C PHE A 487 -21.86 -17.87 -14.38
N ALA A 488 -22.23 -17.13 -15.42
CA ALA A 488 -21.60 -15.87 -15.82
C ALA A 488 -22.66 -14.85 -16.28
N GLY A 489 -22.29 -13.57 -16.26
CA GLY A 489 -23.15 -12.40 -16.48
C GLY A 489 -23.26 -11.55 -15.23
N GLY A 490 -23.31 -10.22 -15.37
CA GLY A 490 -23.40 -9.27 -14.26
C GLY A 490 -22.13 -8.45 -14.03
N ASP A 491 -22.10 -7.70 -12.93
CA ASP A 491 -21.12 -6.63 -12.67
C ASP A 491 -19.68 -7.10 -12.40
N GLN A 492 -19.52 -8.30 -11.83
CA GLN A 492 -18.22 -8.95 -11.54
C GLN A 492 -17.86 -10.03 -12.57
N SER A 493 -18.62 -10.11 -13.66
CA SER A 493 -18.48 -11.09 -14.74
C SER A 493 -18.41 -10.34 -16.07
N VAL A 494 -19.41 -10.49 -16.95
CA VAL A 494 -19.51 -9.78 -18.22
C VAL A 494 -20.56 -8.67 -18.10
N ARG A 495 -20.10 -7.43 -17.89
CA ARG A 495 -21.00 -6.27 -17.80
C ARG A 495 -21.73 -6.05 -19.12
N GLY A 496 -22.98 -5.60 -19.03
CA GLY A 496 -23.90 -5.44 -20.17
C GLY A 496 -24.88 -6.60 -20.31
N TYR A 497 -24.61 -7.74 -19.68
CA TYR A 497 -25.55 -8.86 -19.55
C TYR A 497 -26.13 -8.93 -18.13
N GLU A 498 -27.33 -9.50 -18.03
CA GLU A 498 -27.98 -9.76 -16.75
C GLU A 498 -27.21 -10.82 -15.96
N TYR A 499 -27.36 -10.78 -14.65
CA TYR A 499 -26.68 -11.69 -13.73
C TYR A 499 -26.98 -13.15 -14.07
N GLN A 500 -25.95 -13.98 -14.15
CA GLN A 500 -26.02 -15.41 -14.50
C GLN A 500 -26.61 -15.76 -15.89
N SER A 501 -26.95 -14.78 -16.73
CA SER A 501 -27.69 -14.98 -17.99
C SER A 501 -26.91 -15.61 -19.15
N LEU A 502 -25.59 -15.81 -19.00
CA LEU A 502 -24.73 -16.36 -20.04
C LEU A 502 -24.78 -17.88 -20.09
N GLY A 503 -24.77 -18.42 -21.31
CA GLY A 503 -24.81 -19.86 -21.58
C GLY A 503 -26.15 -20.32 -22.16
N GLU A 504 -26.40 -21.62 -22.03
CA GLU A 504 -27.67 -22.26 -22.41
C GLU A 504 -28.81 -21.75 -21.52
N LEU A 505 -29.99 -21.56 -22.12
CA LEU A 505 -31.21 -21.20 -21.43
C LEU A 505 -32.24 -22.32 -21.59
N SER A 506 -33.05 -22.55 -20.56
CA SER A 506 -34.22 -23.42 -20.61
C SER A 506 -35.44 -22.62 -20.16
N GLN A 507 -36.49 -22.58 -20.99
CA GLN A 507 -37.68 -21.76 -20.75
C GLN A 507 -37.32 -20.29 -20.40
N ASP A 508 -36.39 -19.73 -21.17
CA ASP A 508 -35.83 -18.38 -20.99
C ASP A 508 -35.03 -18.13 -19.71
N LYS A 509 -34.80 -19.14 -18.87
CA LYS A 509 -34.03 -19.02 -17.63
C LYS A 509 -32.63 -19.65 -17.76
N PRO A 510 -31.62 -19.13 -17.04
CA PRO A 510 -30.27 -19.67 -17.11
C PRO A 510 -30.17 -21.05 -16.43
N VAL A 511 -29.49 -22.01 -17.07
CA VAL A 511 -29.31 -23.36 -16.49
C VAL A 511 -27.92 -23.64 -15.92
N GLY A 512 -26.98 -22.72 -16.12
CA GLY A 512 -25.57 -22.86 -15.76
C GLY A 512 -24.84 -23.92 -16.58
N GLY A 513 -23.63 -24.27 -16.16
CA GLY A 513 -22.81 -25.24 -16.87
C GLY A 513 -21.66 -25.83 -16.05
N ASN A 514 -20.94 -26.75 -16.69
CA ASN A 514 -19.76 -27.42 -16.13
C ASN A 514 -18.45 -26.83 -16.64
N ALA A 515 -18.48 -25.87 -17.56
CA ALA A 515 -17.30 -25.08 -17.88
C ALA A 515 -17.65 -23.60 -18.03
N LEU A 516 -16.73 -22.74 -17.62
CA LEU A 516 -16.87 -21.29 -17.69
C LEU A 516 -15.53 -20.68 -18.07
N PHE A 517 -15.58 -19.65 -18.90
CA PHE A 517 -14.42 -18.81 -19.20
C PHE A 517 -14.86 -17.35 -19.25
N GLU A 518 -14.12 -16.47 -18.59
CA GLU A 518 -14.34 -15.04 -18.53
C GLU A 518 -13.01 -14.29 -18.63
N PHE A 519 -13.04 -13.13 -19.28
CA PHE A 519 -11.96 -12.16 -19.24
C PHE A 519 -12.52 -10.74 -19.15
N ASN A 520 -11.79 -9.88 -18.46
CA ASN A 520 -12.11 -8.47 -18.31
C ASN A 520 -10.87 -7.63 -18.61
N SER A 521 -11.04 -6.54 -19.35
CA SER A 521 -10.02 -5.54 -19.59
C SER A 521 -10.56 -4.16 -19.24
N GLU A 522 -9.84 -3.44 -18.38
CA GLU A 522 -10.19 -2.09 -17.97
C GLU A 522 -9.02 -1.13 -18.18
N LEU A 523 -9.28 -0.01 -18.85
CA LEU A 523 -8.37 1.13 -18.94
C LEU A 523 -8.83 2.22 -17.96
N ARG A 524 -8.09 2.39 -16.87
CA ARG A 524 -8.43 3.28 -15.75
C ARG A 524 -7.55 4.53 -15.78
N LYS A 525 -8.14 5.72 -15.77
CA LYS A 525 -7.43 7.01 -15.72
C LYS A 525 -7.90 7.87 -14.55
N GLY A 526 -6.98 8.30 -13.70
CA GLY A 526 -7.24 9.38 -12.74
C GLY A 526 -7.42 10.72 -13.48
N ILE A 527 -8.53 11.43 -13.22
CA ILE A 527 -8.81 12.76 -13.79
C ILE A 527 -8.56 13.85 -12.74
N LYS A 528 -8.95 13.59 -11.49
CA LYS A 528 -8.66 14.42 -10.30
C LYS A 528 -8.25 13.50 -9.15
N GLU A 529 -7.76 14.06 -8.06
CA GLU A 529 -7.35 13.29 -6.88
C GLU A 529 -8.45 12.34 -6.36
N ASN A 530 -9.71 12.77 -6.42
CA ASN A 530 -10.87 12.02 -5.94
C ASN A 530 -11.74 11.42 -7.06
N MET A 531 -11.35 11.56 -8.34
CA MET A 531 -12.16 11.12 -9.48
C MET A 531 -11.34 10.41 -10.56
N GLY A 532 -11.88 9.31 -11.08
CA GLY A 532 -11.32 8.58 -12.21
C GLY A 532 -12.37 8.16 -13.23
N LEU A 533 -11.88 7.83 -14.42
CA LEU A 533 -12.63 7.26 -15.52
C LEU A 533 -12.12 5.85 -15.82
N CYS A 534 -13.01 4.98 -16.28
CA CYS A 534 -12.73 3.62 -16.68
C CYS A 534 -13.38 3.36 -18.04
N LEU A 535 -12.63 2.83 -19.00
CA LEU A 535 -13.18 2.18 -20.19
C LEU A 535 -13.00 0.68 -20.02
N PHE A 536 -13.98 -0.13 -20.41
CA PHE A 536 -13.86 -1.57 -20.22
C PHE A 536 -14.44 -2.38 -21.38
N LEU A 537 -13.86 -3.57 -21.55
CA LEU A 537 -14.32 -4.63 -22.43
C LEU A 537 -14.27 -5.94 -21.63
N ASP A 538 -15.43 -6.56 -21.48
CA ASP A 538 -15.60 -7.84 -20.82
C ASP A 538 -16.04 -8.89 -21.84
N GLY A 539 -15.66 -10.14 -21.62
CA GLY A 539 -16.17 -11.26 -22.40
C GLY A 539 -16.17 -12.57 -21.64
N GLY A 540 -17.09 -13.46 -21.99
CA GLY A 540 -17.21 -14.75 -21.32
C GLY A 540 -18.34 -15.62 -21.85
N SER A 541 -18.37 -16.87 -21.38
CA SER A 541 -19.42 -17.85 -21.69
C SER A 541 -19.43 -18.98 -20.66
N VAL A 542 -20.56 -19.67 -20.61
CA VAL A 542 -20.79 -20.87 -19.82
C VAL A 542 -21.17 -22.00 -20.78
N TYR A 543 -20.61 -23.17 -20.56
CA TYR A 543 -20.74 -24.34 -21.44
C TYR A 543 -21.24 -25.54 -20.66
N LYS A 544 -21.98 -26.42 -21.34
CA LYS A 544 -22.59 -27.61 -20.73
C LYS A 544 -21.53 -28.61 -20.24
N SER A 545 -20.38 -28.72 -20.88
CA SER A 545 -19.31 -29.68 -20.52
C SER A 545 -17.89 -29.17 -20.78
N TYR A 546 -16.90 -29.88 -20.23
CA TYR A 546 -15.48 -29.75 -20.53
C TYR A 546 -14.95 -31.07 -21.15
N PRO A 547 -14.12 -31.04 -22.21
CA PRO A 547 -13.64 -29.88 -22.98
C PRO A 547 -14.77 -29.03 -23.58
N LEU A 548 -14.48 -27.76 -23.91
CA LEU A 548 -15.48 -26.81 -24.40
C LEU A 548 -16.22 -27.38 -25.62
N ASP A 549 -17.52 -27.63 -25.44
CA ASP A 549 -18.38 -28.33 -26.41
C ASP A 549 -19.02 -27.40 -27.47
N GLY A 550 -18.74 -26.09 -27.40
CA GLY A 550 -19.35 -25.11 -28.30
C GLY A 550 -20.85 -24.91 -28.09
N SER A 551 -21.41 -25.41 -26.98
CA SER A 551 -22.85 -25.26 -26.64
C SER A 551 -23.31 -23.82 -26.50
N SER A 552 -22.39 -22.87 -26.36
CA SER A 552 -22.71 -21.45 -26.22
C SER A 552 -21.63 -20.56 -26.84
N ALA A 553 -22.08 -19.49 -27.51
CA ALA A 553 -21.21 -18.49 -28.09
C ALA A 553 -20.61 -17.55 -27.03
N LEU A 554 -19.38 -17.10 -27.24
CA LEU A 554 -18.76 -16.08 -26.39
C LEU A 554 -19.55 -14.77 -26.48
N ARG A 555 -19.86 -14.18 -25.33
CA ARG A 555 -20.55 -12.91 -25.23
C ARG A 555 -19.60 -11.83 -24.77
N TYR A 556 -19.78 -10.62 -25.30
CA TYR A 556 -18.94 -9.47 -25.01
C TYR A 556 -19.79 -8.29 -24.61
N GLY A 557 -19.32 -7.51 -23.64
CA GLY A 557 -19.92 -6.25 -23.26
C GLY A 557 -18.84 -5.19 -23.07
N ALA A 558 -19.18 -3.95 -23.40
CA ALA A 558 -18.26 -2.83 -23.29
C ALA A 558 -18.95 -1.64 -22.65
N GLY A 559 -18.17 -0.77 -22.04
CA GLY A 559 -18.74 0.36 -21.35
C GLY A 559 -17.75 1.36 -20.80
N ILE A 560 -18.31 2.31 -20.08
CA ILE A 560 -17.62 3.43 -19.44
C ILE A 560 -18.02 3.50 -17.98
N GLY A 561 -17.08 3.87 -17.13
CA GLY A 561 -17.24 3.90 -15.69
C GLY A 561 -16.67 5.16 -15.06
N LEU A 562 -17.39 5.73 -14.11
CA LEU A 562 -16.88 6.77 -13.20
C LEU A 562 -16.42 6.13 -11.90
N ARG A 563 -15.35 6.66 -11.32
CA ARG A 563 -14.77 6.23 -10.06
C ARG A 563 -14.68 7.44 -9.13
N PHE A 564 -15.22 7.33 -7.93
CA PHE A 564 -15.02 8.31 -6.85
C PHE A 564 -14.15 7.68 -5.77
N PHE A 565 -12.92 8.17 -5.61
CA PHE A 565 -11.97 7.61 -4.66
C PHE A 565 -12.29 8.08 -3.24
N THR A 566 -12.56 7.13 -2.34
CA THR A 566 -12.80 7.39 -0.92
C THR A 566 -11.78 6.64 -0.06
N PRO A 567 -11.61 6.99 1.23
CA PRO A 567 -10.77 6.23 2.15
C PRO A 567 -11.17 4.75 2.30
N LEU A 568 -12.43 4.41 2.00
CA LEU A 568 -12.97 3.05 2.07
C LEU A 568 -12.77 2.27 0.76
N GLY A 569 -12.21 2.89 -0.27
CA GLY A 569 -12.10 2.36 -1.63
C GLY A 569 -12.90 3.18 -2.66
N PRO A 570 -12.75 2.88 -3.96
CA PRO A 570 -13.47 3.60 -5.01
C PRO A 570 -14.95 3.22 -5.05
N ILE A 571 -15.84 4.21 -5.16
CA ILE A 571 -17.24 4.02 -5.54
C ILE A 571 -17.30 4.02 -7.07
N ARG A 572 -17.95 3.01 -7.66
CA ARG A 572 -18.06 2.79 -9.10
C ARG A 572 -19.46 3.08 -9.59
N PHE A 573 -19.55 3.78 -10.71
CA PHE A 573 -20.74 3.88 -11.53
C PHE A 573 -20.39 3.49 -12.96
N ASP A 574 -20.84 2.31 -13.41
CA ASP A 574 -20.54 1.78 -14.75
C ASP A 574 -21.81 1.75 -15.61
N VAL A 575 -21.67 2.10 -16.88
CA VAL A 575 -22.70 1.89 -17.91
C VAL A 575 -22.11 0.97 -18.96
N ALA A 576 -22.79 -0.14 -19.23
CA ALA A 576 -22.33 -1.16 -20.17
C ALA A 576 -23.40 -1.51 -21.20
N THR A 577 -22.98 -1.85 -22.41
CA THR A 577 -23.83 -2.39 -23.47
C THR A 577 -23.31 -3.78 -23.89
N PRO A 578 -24.20 -4.76 -24.10
CA PRO A 578 -23.81 -6.01 -24.76
C PRO A 578 -23.49 -5.73 -26.24
N LEU A 579 -22.36 -6.23 -26.73
CA LEU A 579 -21.90 -6.03 -28.11
C LEU A 579 -22.53 -7.02 -29.09
N ASN A 580 -22.83 -8.23 -28.62
CA ASN A 580 -23.46 -9.30 -29.39
C ASN A 580 -24.72 -9.82 -28.67
N ARG A 581 -25.65 -8.88 -28.49
CA ARG A 581 -26.95 -8.99 -27.82
C ARG A 581 -27.86 -10.06 -28.45
N ARG A 582 -28.60 -10.82 -27.63
CA ARG A 582 -29.77 -11.60 -28.04
C ARG A 582 -30.99 -10.66 -28.09
N PRO A 583 -31.61 -10.42 -29.27
CA PRO A 583 -32.63 -9.38 -29.45
C PRO A 583 -33.79 -9.42 -28.46
N ASP A 584 -34.25 -10.62 -28.09
CA ASP A 584 -35.46 -10.83 -27.29
C ASP A 584 -35.18 -11.20 -25.82
N LYS A 585 -33.91 -11.23 -25.39
CA LYS A 585 -33.51 -11.55 -24.00
C LYS A 585 -32.67 -10.46 -23.36
N ASP A 586 -31.66 -9.96 -24.07
CA ASP A 586 -30.67 -9.09 -23.46
C ASP A 586 -31.08 -7.61 -23.57
N ARG A 587 -30.93 -6.88 -22.46
CA ARG A 587 -31.18 -5.43 -22.40
C ARG A 587 -30.23 -4.65 -23.31
N ILE A 588 -30.64 -3.45 -23.71
CA ILE A 588 -29.82 -2.57 -24.56
C ILE A 588 -28.61 -2.02 -23.80
N PHE A 589 -28.77 -1.75 -22.50
CA PHE A 589 -27.69 -1.33 -21.61
C PHE A 589 -28.00 -1.76 -20.17
N ALA A 590 -26.96 -1.79 -19.35
CA ALA A 590 -27.03 -2.01 -17.91
C ALA A 590 -26.24 -0.92 -17.18
N ILE A 591 -26.74 -0.50 -16.03
CA ILE A 591 -26.08 0.45 -15.14
C ILE A 591 -25.67 -0.31 -13.89
N TYR A 592 -24.44 -0.13 -13.43
CA TYR A 592 -23.90 -0.75 -12.22
C TYR A 592 -23.42 0.31 -11.22
N PHE A 593 -23.79 0.11 -9.96
CA PHE A 593 -23.26 0.88 -8.84
C PHE A 593 -22.64 -0.10 -7.84
N ASN A 594 -21.41 0.13 -7.39
CA ASN A 594 -20.72 -0.76 -6.46
C ASN A 594 -19.58 -0.04 -5.70
N VAL A 595 -19.11 -0.60 -4.59
CA VAL A 595 -17.96 -0.10 -3.81
C VAL A 595 -16.77 -1.07 -3.96
N GLY A 596 -15.56 -0.55 -4.09
CA GLY A 596 -14.34 -1.29 -4.42
C GLY A 596 -14.09 -1.35 -5.94
N GLN A 597 -12.96 -1.90 -6.39
CA GLN A 597 -12.73 -2.19 -7.82
C GLN A 597 -13.42 -3.49 -8.26
N THR A 598 -13.54 -3.71 -9.58
CA THR A 598 -14.16 -4.94 -10.15
C THR A 598 -13.39 -6.21 -9.78
N PHE A 599 -12.07 -6.10 -9.63
CA PHE A 599 -11.14 -7.17 -9.25
C PHE A 599 -9.86 -6.58 -8.66
#